data_AF-A0A522ALU2-F1
#
_entry.id   AF-A0A522ALU2-F1
#
_cell.length_a   1.000
_cell.length_b   1.000
_cell.length_c   1.000
_cell.angle_alpha   90.00
_cell.angle_beta   90.00
_cell.angle_gamma   90.00
#
_symmetry.space_group_name_H-M   'P 1'
#
loop_
_entity.id
_entity.type
_entity.pdbx_description
1 polymer ?
#
loop_
_entity_poly.entity_id
_entity_poly.type
_entity_poly.pdbx_seq_one_letter_code
_entity_poly.pdbx_strand_id
1 'polypeptide(L)'
;MAIAMLIAGPDAAEPTVGPEAAERLAQIGISRIALLADHLGVGVVLEGWAFDPTRIDVAVRAIFPDGTHGVRILHDVELVTVAATSSAAGDAVGRPRRALDQGKGDAGSL
;
A
#
# COMPACT_ATOMS: atom_id res chain seq x y z
N MET A 1 -5.28 10.55 -9.25
CA MET A 1 -4.87 9.96 -7.97
C MET A 1 -3.51 10.53 -7.65
N ALA A 2 -3.40 11.24 -6.53
CA ALA A 2 -2.16 11.87 -6.11
C ALA A 2 -1.69 11.26 -4.79
N ILE A 3 -0.38 11.13 -4.66
CA ILE A 3 0.31 10.70 -3.45
C ILE A 3 1.37 11.73 -3.08
N ALA A 4 1.53 12.01 -1.80
CA ALA A 4 2.63 12.79 -1.29
C ALA A 4 3.19 12.13 -0.03
N MET A 5 4.50 12.25 0.17
CA MET A 5 5.15 11.77 1.37
C MET A 5 5.81 12.93 2.11
N LEU A 6 5.57 13.01 3.41
CA LEU A 6 6.25 13.92 4.32
C LEU A 6 7.24 13.12 5.16
N ILE A 7 8.43 13.68 5.37
CA ILE A 7 9.44 13.13 6.27
C ILE A 7 9.76 14.19 7.32
N ALA A 8 9.43 13.90 8.57
CA ALA A 8 9.79 14.68 9.74
C ALA A 8 11.04 14.06 10.39
N GLY A 9 12.13 14.83 10.46
CA GLY A 9 13.32 14.42 11.19
C GLY A 9 13.15 14.52 12.72
N PRO A 10 14.19 14.16 13.50
CA PRO A 10 14.12 14.14 14.97
C PRO A 10 13.80 15.50 15.62
N ASP A 11 14.17 16.59 14.93
CA ASP A 11 13.95 17.96 15.40
C ASP A 11 12.63 18.58 14.89
N ALA A 12 11.81 17.81 14.18
CA ALA A 12 10.50 18.28 13.72
C ALA A 12 9.46 18.19 14.84
N ALA A 13 8.42 19.04 14.75
CA ALA A 13 7.27 18.92 15.64
C ALA A 13 6.58 17.55 15.46
N GLU A 14 5.86 17.10 16.50
CA GLU A 14 5.12 15.86 16.43
C GLU A 14 3.91 15.99 15.47
N PRO A 15 3.64 14.98 14.63
CA PRO A 15 2.47 14.97 13.77
C PRO A 15 1.19 14.79 14.60
N THR A 16 0.17 15.57 14.29
CA THR A 16 -1.18 15.45 14.87
C THR A 16 -2.17 15.03 13.79
N VAL A 17 -2.84 13.88 13.99
CA VAL A 17 -3.93 13.42 13.13
C VAL A 17 -5.17 13.18 13.99
N GLY A 18 -5.77 14.30 14.43
CA GLY A 18 -7.06 14.33 15.09
C GLY A 18 -8.21 14.69 14.13
N PRO A 19 -9.46 14.74 14.63
CA PRO A 19 -10.65 15.06 13.82
C PRO A 19 -10.53 16.37 13.03
N GLU A 20 -10.01 17.43 13.65
CA GLU A 20 -9.82 18.73 12.99
C GLU A 20 -8.81 18.67 11.84
N ALA A 21 -7.71 17.93 12.04
CA ALA A 21 -6.72 17.71 10.99
C ALA A 21 -7.33 16.92 9.84
N ALA A 22 -8.10 15.86 10.15
CA ALA A 22 -8.79 15.05 9.16
C ALA A 22 -9.79 15.87 8.33
N GLU A 23 -10.58 16.75 8.95
CA GLU A 23 -11.49 17.65 8.23
C GLU A 23 -10.74 18.60 7.28
N ARG A 24 -9.66 19.23 7.76
CA ARG A 24 -8.83 20.11 6.92
C ARG A 24 -8.22 19.36 5.73
N LEU A 25 -7.75 18.14 5.94
CA LEU A 25 -7.17 17.28 4.91
C LEU A 25 -8.24 16.82 3.90
N ALA A 26 -9.45 16.50 4.37
CA ALA A 26 -10.57 16.14 3.50
C ALA A 26 -10.98 17.30 2.56
N GLN A 27 -10.94 18.55 3.05
CA GLN A 27 -11.25 19.74 2.24
C GLN A 27 -10.27 19.96 1.07
N ILE A 28 -9.07 19.39 1.13
CA ILE A 28 -8.08 19.44 0.04
C ILE A 28 -8.00 18.13 -0.74
N GLY A 29 -8.99 17.24 -0.57
CA GLY A 29 -9.14 16.04 -1.38
C GLY A 29 -8.34 14.82 -0.91
N ILE A 30 -7.69 14.89 0.26
CA ILE A 30 -7.01 13.75 0.88
C ILE A 30 -8.06 12.83 1.51
N SER A 31 -7.98 11.54 1.21
CA SER A 31 -8.91 10.52 1.69
C SER A 31 -8.24 9.43 2.53
N ARG A 32 -6.91 9.37 2.52
CA ARG A 32 -6.13 8.41 3.32
C ARG A 32 -4.86 9.06 3.83
N ILE A 33 -4.56 8.76 5.10
CA ILE A 33 -3.35 9.20 5.80
C ILE A 33 -2.75 7.95 6.46
N ALA A 34 -1.45 7.75 6.30
CA ALA A 34 -0.71 6.73 7.05
C ALA A 34 0.46 7.39 7.77
N LEU A 35 0.57 7.14 9.08
CA LEU A 35 1.69 7.58 9.92
C LEU A 35 2.58 6.37 10.21
N LEU A 36 3.86 6.54 9.96
CA LEU A 36 4.90 5.53 10.13
C LEU A 36 6.03 6.17 10.92
N ALA A 37 6.64 5.43 11.84
CA ALA A 37 7.76 5.94 12.62
C ALA A 37 8.84 4.89 12.78
N ASP A 38 10.08 5.35 12.87
CA ASP A 38 11.24 4.57 13.25
C ASP A 38 12.15 5.40 14.17
N HIS A 39 13.39 4.95 14.36
CA HIS A 39 14.38 5.64 15.19
C HIS A 39 14.95 6.92 14.54
N LEU A 40 14.69 7.16 13.25
CA LEU A 40 15.19 8.31 12.50
C LEU A 40 14.12 9.40 12.34
N GLY A 41 12.84 9.09 12.55
CA GLY A 41 11.77 10.07 12.60
C GLY A 41 10.41 9.51 12.18
N VAL A 42 9.60 10.38 11.57
CA VAL A 42 8.23 10.06 11.13
C VAL A 42 8.09 10.21 9.62
N GLY A 43 7.53 9.19 8.98
CA GLY A 43 7.00 9.26 7.62
C GLY A 43 5.47 9.43 7.63
N VAL A 44 4.96 10.35 6.83
CA VAL A 44 3.53 10.53 6.62
C VAL A 44 3.21 10.34 5.14
N VAL A 45 2.29 9.43 4.83
CA VAL A 45 1.79 9.23 3.46
C VAL A 45 0.40 9.81 3.35
N LEU A 46 0.20 10.64 2.32
CA LEU A 46 -1.06 11.29 2.00
C LEU A 46 -1.52 10.82 0.64
N GLU A 47 -2.76 10.34 0.57
CA GLU A 47 -3.35 9.85 -0.67
C GLU A 47 -4.77 10.40 -0.85
N GLY A 48 -5.08 10.79 -2.08
CA GLY A 48 -6.39 11.30 -2.44
C GLY A 48 -6.60 11.31 -3.95
N TRP A 49 -7.83 10.98 -4.38
CA TRP A 49 -8.19 11.05 -5.78
C TRP A 49 -8.36 12.51 -6.25
N ALA A 50 -8.92 13.36 -5.38
CA ALA A 50 -9.14 14.79 -5.59
C ALA A 50 -8.04 15.66 -4.96
N PHE A 51 -6.99 15.03 -4.43
CA PHE A 51 -5.88 15.74 -3.83
C PHE A 51 -5.07 16.50 -4.90
N ASP A 52 -4.88 17.80 -4.67
CA ASP A 52 -4.03 18.67 -5.48
C ASP A 52 -2.65 18.84 -4.80
N PRO A 53 -1.57 18.24 -5.34
CA PRO A 53 -0.22 18.33 -4.76
C PRO A 53 0.32 19.75 -4.66
N THR A 54 -0.17 20.71 -5.45
CA THR A 54 0.26 22.11 -5.35
C THR A 54 -0.18 22.77 -4.03
N ARG A 55 -1.14 22.16 -3.33
CA ARG A 55 -1.66 22.61 -2.04
C ARG A 55 -1.07 21.86 -0.85
N ILE A 56 0.05 21.14 -1.04
CA ILE A 56 0.67 20.31 0.00
C ILE A 56 1.00 21.08 1.29
N ASP A 57 1.32 22.37 1.22
CA ASP A 57 1.59 23.17 2.42
C ASP A 57 0.40 23.25 3.38
N VAL A 58 -0.83 23.17 2.86
CA VAL A 58 -2.05 23.11 3.67
C VAL A 58 -2.08 21.78 4.43
N ALA A 59 -1.69 20.69 3.78
CA ALA A 59 -1.60 19.38 4.42
C ALA A 59 -0.50 19.35 5.49
N VAL A 60 0.69 19.89 5.19
CA VAL A 60 1.79 19.98 6.14
C VAL A 60 1.37 20.75 7.39
N ARG A 61 0.75 21.92 7.23
CA ARG A 61 0.26 22.72 8.38
C ARG A 61 -0.86 22.03 9.16
N ALA A 62 -1.70 21.24 8.49
CA ALA A 62 -2.76 20.49 9.17
C ALA A 62 -2.19 19.35 10.04
N ILE A 63 -1.10 18.73 9.60
CA ILE A 63 -0.45 17.60 10.27
C ILE A 63 0.57 18.06 11.31
N PHE A 64 1.29 19.15 11.05
CA PHE A 64 2.32 19.70 11.93
C PHE A 64 1.92 21.12 12.38
N PRO A 65 0.89 21.26 13.24
CA PRO A 65 0.35 22.56 13.63
C PRO A 65 1.36 23.39 14.43
N ASP A 66 2.24 22.74 15.20
CA ASP A 66 3.21 23.40 16.07
C ASP A 66 4.51 23.82 15.36
N GLY A 67 4.64 23.51 14.07
CA GLY A 67 5.75 23.98 13.25
C GLY A 67 6.14 23.00 12.15
N THR A 68 6.53 23.55 11.00
CA THR A 68 6.92 22.76 9.81
C THR A 68 8.44 22.63 9.65
N HIS A 69 9.20 23.13 10.63
CA HIS A 69 10.66 23.02 10.62
C HIS A 69 11.07 21.54 10.69
N GLY A 70 12.06 21.14 9.89
CA GLY A 70 12.50 19.74 9.83
C GLY A 70 11.56 18.79 9.07
N VAL A 71 10.44 19.29 8.53
CA VAL A 71 9.55 18.53 7.64
C VAL A 71 9.98 18.72 6.19
N ARG A 72 10.24 17.62 5.49
CA ARG A 72 10.55 17.59 4.05
C ARG A 72 9.41 16.95 3.28
N ILE A 73 9.17 17.45 2.08
CA ILE A 73 8.15 16.94 1.17
C ILE A 73 8.85 16.17 0.05
N LEU A 74 8.43 14.93 -0.17
CA LEU A 74 8.83 14.12 -1.31
C LEU A 74 7.67 14.14 -2.32
N HIS A 75 7.97 14.66 -3.50
CA HIS A 75 7.06 14.68 -4.63
C HIS A 75 7.17 13.39 -5.43
N ASP A 76 6.07 12.99 -6.05
CA ASP A 76 6.06 11.92 -7.01
C ASP A 76 6.93 12.29 -8.22
N VAL A 77 7.82 11.39 -8.60
CA VAL A 77 8.59 11.49 -9.85
C VAL A 77 7.99 10.57 -10.90
N GLU A 78 7.60 9.36 -10.47
CA GLU A 78 6.97 8.34 -11.30
C GLU A 78 6.08 7.46 -10.43
N LEU A 79 4.91 7.08 -10.95
CA LEU A 79 3.99 6.14 -10.31
C LEU A 79 3.81 4.92 -11.22
N VAL A 80 4.27 3.76 -10.74
CA VAL A 80 4.27 2.51 -11.50
C VAL A 80 3.38 1.49 -10.80
N THR A 81 2.43 0.92 -11.56
CA THR A 81 1.64 -0.23 -11.11
C THR A 81 2.31 -1.52 -11.60
N VAL A 82 2.62 -2.42 -10.68
CA VAL A 82 3.23 -3.72 -10.98
C VAL A 82 2.19 -4.83 -10.84
N ALA A 83 2.08 -5.71 -11.82
CA ALA A 83 1.24 -6.90 -11.77
C ALA A 83 2.09 -8.15 -11.57
N ALA A 84 1.63 -9.08 -10.74
CA ALA A 84 2.28 -10.38 -10.60
C ALA A 84 2.14 -11.18 -11.89
N THR A 85 3.22 -11.83 -12.32
CA THR A 85 3.17 -12.82 -13.39
C THR A 85 2.72 -14.15 -12.79
N SER A 86 1.59 -14.69 -13.25
CA SER A 86 1.23 -16.07 -12.93
C SER A 86 2.20 -17.02 -13.64
N SER A 87 3.09 -17.68 -12.89
CA SER A 87 3.84 -18.84 -13.39
C SER A 87 2.97 -20.09 -13.32
N ALA A 88 1.95 -20.16 -14.18
CA ALA A 88 1.19 -21.40 -14.39
C ALA A 88 1.89 -22.27 -15.45
N ALA A 89 3.08 -22.79 -15.13
CA ALA A 89 3.74 -23.87 -15.87
C ALA A 89 4.83 -24.50 -14.99
N GLY A 90 4.50 -25.55 -14.24
CA GLY A 90 5.50 -26.26 -13.44
C GLY A 90 5.07 -27.57 -12.76
N ASP A 91 3.79 -27.74 -12.40
CA ASP A 91 3.35 -28.94 -11.66
C ASP A 91 2.60 -29.98 -12.50
N ALA A 92 2.68 -29.88 -13.83
CA ALA A 92 2.17 -30.90 -14.75
C ALA A 92 3.28 -31.79 -15.31
N VAL A 93 4.22 -32.25 -14.48
CA VAL A 93 5.14 -33.33 -14.85
C VAL A 93 5.26 -34.33 -13.70
N GLY A 94 4.65 -35.50 -13.89
CA GLY A 94 5.16 -36.72 -13.27
C GLY A 94 4.19 -37.55 -12.44
N ARG A 95 3.06 -37.99 -12.99
CA ARG A 95 2.65 -39.39 -12.77
C ARG A 95 2.13 -40.04 -14.06
N PRO A 96 2.84 -41.04 -14.61
CA PRO A 96 2.34 -41.83 -15.72
C PRO A 96 1.17 -42.71 -15.28
N ARG A 97 0.15 -42.77 -16.14
CA ARG A 97 -0.95 -43.73 -16.11
C ARG A 97 -0.39 -45.15 -15.98
N ARG A 98 -0.59 -45.81 -14.85
CA ARG A 98 -0.47 -47.27 -14.77
C ARG A 98 -1.83 -47.87 -15.12
N ALA A 99 -1.98 -48.24 -16.39
CA ALA A 99 -2.95 -49.24 -16.79
C ALA A 99 -2.57 -50.55 -16.08
N LEU A 100 -3.44 -51.04 -15.21
CA LEU A 100 -3.48 -52.45 -14.84
C LEU A 100 -4.79 -53.00 -15.39
N ASP A 101 -4.66 -53.46 -16.63
CA ASP A 101 -5.39 -54.61 -17.14
C ASP A 101 -4.87 -55.86 -16.42
N GLN A 102 -5.80 -56.62 -15.83
CA GLN A 102 -5.77 -58.01 -15.38
C GLN A 102 -7.00 -58.15 -14.46
N GLY A 103 -8.02 -58.95 -14.72
CA GLY A 103 -8.16 -60.09 -15.59
C GLY A 103 -9.09 -61.07 -14.86
N LYS A 104 -10.23 -61.39 -15.48
CA LYS A 104 -10.89 -62.70 -15.51
C LYS A 104 -11.05 -63.52 -14.20
N GLY A 105 -12.31 -63.78 -13.85
CA GLY A 105 -12.75 -64.84 -12.93
C GLY A 105 -14.24 -64.66 -12.61
N ASP A 106 -15.15 -65.03 -13.50
CA ASP A 106 -15.85 -66.33 -13.59
C ASP A 106 -16.65 -66.76 -12.35
N ALA A 107 -17.91 -67.13 -12.65
CA ALA A 107 -18.78 -68.11 -12.01
C ALA A 107 -19.67 -67.75 -10.79
N GLY A 108 -20.96 -68.09 -10.92
CA GLY A 108 -21.87 -68.49 -9.83
C GLY A 108 -23.12 -67.63 -9.68
N SER A 109 -24.15 -67.73 -10.54
CA SER A 109 -25.30 -68.68 -10.49
C SER A 109 -26.22 -68.57 -9.26
N LEU A 110 -27.48 -68.25 -9.60
CA LEU A 110 -28.79 -68.59 -9.00
C LEU A 110 -29.28 -67.76 -7.79
#